data_AF-A0A4Q5QSZ1-F1
#
_entry.id   AF-A0A4Q5QSZ1-F1
#
_cell.length_a   1.000
_cell.length_b   1.000
_cell.length_c   1.000
_cell.angle_alpha   90.00
_cell.angle_beta   90.00
_cell.angle_gamma   90.00
#
_symmetry.space_group_name_H-M   'P 1'
#
loop_
_entity.id
_entity.type
_entity.pdbx_description
1 polymer ?
#
loop_
_entity_poly.entity_id
_entity_poly.type
_entity_poly.pdbx_seq_one_letter_code
_entity_poly.pdbx_strand_id
1 'polypeptide(L)'
;MKRYFGTLTIALVLLLGLNACSKEVAEEDNDNEVVTTLELHIMERVTLNHFIYKFDDPDGFGSGSVSPVIDLIRLAPNKVYDVELKLLNKTANPAEDVTAEVEEEGNDHRFYYLPTAGSNIT
;
A
#
# COMPACT_ATOMS: atom_id res chain seq x y z
N MET A 1 47.69 -29.85 -25.54
CA MET A 1 47.37 -29.17 -24.26
C MET A 1 46.24 -28.13 -24.34
N LYS A 2 45.71 -27.73 -25.51
CA LYS A 2 44.60 -26.76 -25.62
C LYS A 2 43.19 -27.31 -25.33
N ARG A 3 42.97 -28.62 -25.47
CA ARG A 3 41.64 -29.25 -25.33
C ARG A 3 41.18 -29.43 -23.88
N TYR A 4 42.11 -29.60 -22.94
CA TYR A 4 41.81 -29.71 -21.52
C TYR A 4 41.60 -28.36 -20.83
N PHE A 5 42.16 -27.29 -21.41
CA PHE A 5 42.04 -25.93 -20.85
C PHE A 5 40.60 -25.39 -20.98
N GLY A 6 39.92 -25.70 -22.10
CA GLY A 6 38.51 -25.34 -22.32
C GLY A 6 37.54 -26.15 -21.45
N THR A 7 37.82 -27.43 -21.20
CA THR A 7 36.98 -28.25 -20.29
C THR A 7 37.17 -27.86 -18.83
N LEU A 8 38.37 -27.43 -18.43
CA LEU A 8 38.67 -26.98 -17.07
C LEU A 8 38.04 -25.61 -16.75
N THR A 9 37.93 -24.72 -17.74
CA THR A 9 37.25 -23.42 -17.59
C THR A 9 35.74 -23.56 -17.47
N ILE A 10 35.11 -24.48 -18.21
CA ILE A 10 33.67 -24.75 -18.10
C ILE A 10 33.32 -25.35 -16.73
N ALA A 11 34.14 -26.25 -16.20
CA ALA A 11 33.93 -26.83 -14.87
C ALA A 11 34.00 -25.78 -13.75
N LEU A 12 34.91 -24.80 -13.85
CA LEU A 12 35.08 -23.74 -12.86
C LEU A 12 33.90 -22.74 -12.85
N VAL A 13 33.34 -22.43 -14.03
CA VAL A 13 32.14 -21.57 -14.14
C VAL A 13 30.89 -22.28 -13.61
N LEU A 14 30.78 -23.61 -13.79
CA LEU A 14 29.68 -24.39 -13.22
C LEU A 14 29.73 -24.44 -11.68
N LEU A 15 30.93 -24.55 -11.08
CA LEU A 15 31.13 -24.58 -9.63
C LEU A 15 30.79 -23.24 -8.94
N LEU A 16 30.96 -22.12 -9.65
CA LEU A 16 30.59 -20.79 -9.16
C LEU A 16 29.07 -20.51 -9.23
N GLY A 17 28.34 -21.21 -10.10
CA GLY A 17 26.89 -21.04 -10.25
C GLY A 17 26.04 -21.79 -9.22
N LEU A 18 26.59 -22.79 -8.52
CA LEU A 18 25.84 -23.61 -7.55
C LEU A 18 25.66 -22.95 -6.18
N ASN A 19 26.33 -21.83 -5.91
CA ASN A 19 26.19 -21.05 -4.66
C ASN A 19 25.28 -19.81 -4.81
N ALA A 20 24.67 -19.62 -5.98
CA ALA A 20 23.83 -18.44 -6.25
C ALA A 20 22.40 -18.53 -5.67
N CYS A 21 22.11 -19.57 -4.88
CA CYS A 21 20.82 -19.74 -4.23
C CYS A 21 21.04 -20.16 -2.78
N SER A 22 21.59 -19.26 -1.95
CA SER A 22 21.30 -19.30 -0.53
C SER A 22 19.86 -18.86 -0.36
N LYS A 23 18.97 -19.81 -0.03
CA LYS A 23 17.62 -19.48 0.40
C LYS A 23 17.72 -19.03 1.84
N GLU A 24 18.26 -17.83 2.04
CA GLU A 24 18.06 -17.10 3.28
C GLU A 24 16.58 -16.72 3.26
N VAL A 25 15.75 -17.58 3.84
CA VAL A 25 14.41 -17.17 4.24
C VAL A 25 14.66 -16.23 5.40
N ALA A 26 14.87 -14.95 5.09
CA ALA A 26 14.65 -13.92 6.08
C ALA A 26 13.21 -14.15 6.56
N GLU A 27 13.03 -14.39 7.85
CA GLU A 27 11.70 -14.29 8.41
C GLU A 27 11.28 -12.83 8.14
N GLU A 28 10.22 -12.64 7.36
CA GLU A 28 9.57 -11.34 7.27
C GLU A 28 8.99 -11.08 8.66
N ASP A 29 9.77 -10.41 9.51
CA ASP A 29 9.36 -9.95 10.85
C ASP A 29 8.28 -8.85 10.77
N ASN A 30 7.78 -8.56 9.57
CA ASN A 30 6.82 -7.52 9.31
C ASN A 30 5.39 -8.10 9.30
N ASP A 31 4.70 -7.94 10.42
CA ASP A 31 3.28 -8.27 10.51
C ASP A 31 2.48 -7.32 9.61
N ASN A 32 1.60 -7.86 8.76
CA ASN A 32 0.76 -7.05 7.87
C ASN A 32 -0.03 -6.00 8.67
N GLU A 33 -0.05 -4.76 8.18
CA GLU A 33 -0.76 -3.66 8.83
C GLU A 33 -2.27 -3.84 8.71
N VAL A 34 -2.95 -3.74 9.85
CA VAL A 34 -4.41 -3.85 9.89
C VAL A 34 -5.03 -2.48 9.63
N VAL A 35 -5.60 -2.28 8.44
CA VAL A 35 -6.34 -1.06 8.09
C VAL A 35 -7.85 -1.29 8.19
N THR A 36 -8.50 -0.65 9.16
CA THR A 36 -9.97 -0.69 9.33
C THR A 36 -10.68 0.58 8.90
N THR A 37 -9.95 1.70 8.82
CA THR A 37 -10.52 2.98 8.45
C THR A 37 -9.57 3.68 7.49
N LEU A 38 -10.12 4.26 6.44
CA LEU A 38 -9.44 5.19 5.55
C LEU A 38 -10.19 6.51 5.59
N GLU A 39 -9.50 7.58 5.93
CA GLU A 39 -10.01 8.95 5.83
C GLU A 39 -9.34 9.67 4.66
N LEU A 40 -10.15 10.34 3.86
CA LEU A 40 -9.73 11.30 2.84
C LEU A 40 -9.91 12.70 3.39
N HIS A 41 -8.80 13.37 3.67
CA HIS A 41 -8.74 14.77 4.05
C HIS A 41 -8.56 15.61 2.78
N ILE A 42 -9.61 16.33 2.38
CA ILE A 42 -9.69 17.03 1.10
C ILE A 42 -9.80 18.53 1.35
N MET A 43 -8.85 19.30 0.82
CA MET A 43 -8.84 20.76 0.92
C MET A 43 -8.98 21.40 -0.46
N GLU A 44 -9.96 22.28 -0.63
CA GLU A 44 -10.09 23.07 -1.86
C GLU A 44 -9.09 24.23 -1.88
N ARG A 45 -8.27 24.35 -2.92
CA ARG A 45 -7.11 25.26 -2.93
C ARG A 45 -7.44 26.76 -2.83
N VAL A 46 -8.63 27.19 -3.28
CA VAL A 46 -8.98 28.63 -3.34
C VAL A 46 -9.70 29.10 -2.08
N THR A 47 -10.73 28.37 -1.66
CA THR A 47 -11.57 28.67 -0.51
C THR A 47 -11.01 28.12 0.79
N LEU A 48 -10.08 27.16 0.71
CA LEU A 48 -9.53 26.42 1.85
C LEU A 48 -10.59 25.67 2.66
N ASN A 49 -11.74 25.38 2.03
CA ASN A 49 -12.75 24.52 2.63
C ASN A 49 -12.18 23.11 2.77
N HIS A 50 -12.30 22.56 3.98
CA HIS A 50 -11.84 21.23 4.32
C HIS A 50 -13.01 20.26 4.43
N PHE A 51 -12.85 19.08 3.86
CA PHE A 51 -13.82 17.99 3.86
C PHE A 51 -13.12 16.72 4.31
N ILE A 52 -13.77 15.94 5.15
CA ILE A 52 -13.31 14.61 5.55
C ILE A 52 -14.36 13.61 5.10
N TYR A 53 -13.94 12.63 4.29
CA TYR A 53 -14.77 11.49 3.89
C TYR A 53 -14.10 10.22 4.37
N LYS A 54 -14.87 9.21 4.78
CA LYS A 54 -14.29 7.96 5.26
C LYS A 54 -14.90 6.69 4.68
N PHE A 55 -14.06 5.67 4.61
CA PHE A 55 -14.44 4.27 4.73
C PHE A 55 -14.18 3.85 6.19
N ASP A 56 -15.15 3.23 6.84
CA ASP A 56 -15.06 2.86 8.26
C ASP A 56 -15.65 1.46 8.49
N ASP A 57 -14.78 0.50 8.80
CA ASP A 57 -15.12 -0.89 9.11
C ASP A 57 -14.44 -1.31 10.42
N PRO A 58 -14.98 -0.91 11.59
CA PRO A 58 -14.25 -0.92 12.86
C PRO A 58 -14.00 -2.32 13.44
N ASP A 59 -14.71 -3.37 13.00
CA ASP A 59 -14.43 -4.77 13.34
C ASP A 59 -13.55 -5.48 12.29
N GLY A 60 -13.10 -4.76 11.26
CA GLY A 60 -12.17 -5.22 10.25
C GLY A 60 -12.82 -6.07 9.14
N PHE A 61 -12.05 -6.28 8.06
CA PHE A 61 -12.55 -6.96 6.88
C PHE A 61 -12.91 -8.44 7.17
N GLY A 62 -14.19 -8.80 7.07
CA GLY A 62 -14.62 -10.17 7.29
C GLY A 62 -16.10 -10.32 7.63
N SER A 63 -16.49 -11.46 8.22
CA SER A 63 -17.86 -11.73 8.69
C SER A 63 -18.18 -11.03 10.01
N GLY A 64 -17.72 -9.78 10.14
CA GLY A 64 -18.07 -8.90 11.25
C GLY A 64 -19.57 -8.70 11.37
N SER A 65 -20.00 -8.17 12.52
CA SER A 65 -21.42 -7.86 12.76
C SER A 65 -21.77 -6.46 12.27
N VAL A 66 -20.77 -5.61 12.03
CA VAL A 66 -20.94 -4.25 11.54
C VAL A 66 -20.74 -4.23 10.03
N SER A 67 -21.60 -3.51 9.33
CA SER A 67 -21.38 -3.26 7.89
C SER A 67 -20.49 -2.03 7.73
N PRO A 68 -19.54 -2.04 6.78
CA PRO A 68 -18.71 -0.88 6.51
C PRO A 68 -19.56 0.35 6.17
N VAL A 69 -19.18 1.49 6.73
CA VAL A 69 -19.74 2.79 6.35
C VAL A 69 -18.84 3.41 5.30
N ILE A 70 -19.42 3.75 4.15
CA ILE A 70 -18.72 4.43 3.05
C ILE A 70 -19.40 5.78 2.80
N ASP A 71 -18.66 6.86 2.97
CA ASP A 71 -19.16 8.18 2.62
C ASP A 71 -19.21 8.38 1.10
N LEU A 72 -20.28 9.01 0.63
CA LEU A 72 -20.36 9.47 -0.75
C LEU A 72 -19.61 10.80 -0.90
N ILE A 73 -18.50 10.78 -1.63
CA ILE A 73 -17.70 11.97 -1.94
C ILE A 73 -18.52 12.90 -2.85
N ARG A 74 -18.64 14.17 -2.45
CA ARG A 74 -19.36 15.22 -3.19
C ARG A 74 -18.52 16.49 -3.25
N LEU A 75 -17.81 16.67 -4.36
CA LEU A 75 -16.99 17.84 -4.61
C LEU A 75 -17.65 18.78 -5.62
N ALA A 76 -17.37 20.07 -5.51
CA ALA A 76 -17.83 21.04 -6.49
C ALA A 76 -17.06 20.87 -7.81
N PRO A 77 -17.71 20.99 -8.97
CA PRO A 77 -17.03 20.86 -10.26
C PRO A 77 -16.07 22.02 -10.51
N ASN A 78 -15.06 21.79 -11.35
CA ASN A 78 -14.08 22.80 -11.80
C ASN A 78 -13.28 23.43 -10.65
N LYS A 79 -12.86 22.62 -9.69
CA LYS A 79 -12.04 23.01 -8.54
C LYS A 79 -10.80 22.13 -8.44
N VAL A 80 -9.77 22.65 -7.79
CA VAL A 80 -8.54 21.92 -7.50
C VAL A 80 -8.51 21.61 -6.01
N TYR A 81 -8.26 20.35 -5.70
CA TYR A 81 -8.25 19.85 -4.34
C TYR A 81 -6.88 19.23 -4.00
N ASP A 82 -6.37 19.54 -2.83
CA ASP A 82 -5.30 18.78 -2.18
C ASP A 82 -5.96 17.64 -1.40
N VAL A 83 -5.40 16.44 -1.49
CA VAL A 83 -5.95 15.22 -0.89
C VAL A 83 -4.86 14.52 -0.10
N GLU A 84 -5.16 14.25 1.16
CA GLU A 84 -4.33 13.46 2.07
C GLU A 84 -5.11 12.24 2.53
N LEU A 85 -4.40 11.11 2.64
CA LEU A 85 -4.93 9.86 3.17
C LEU A 85 -4.49 9.69 4.61
N LYS A 86 -5.41 9.22 5.45
CA LYS A 86 -5.11 8.75 6.80
C LYS A 86 -5.65 7.34 6.98
N LEU A 87 -4.81 6.44 7.46
CA LEU A 87 -5.13 5.03 7.64
C LEU A 87 -5.11 4.69 9.13
N LEU A 88 -6.15 4.02 9.63
CA LEU A 88 -6.27 3.69 11.04
C LEU A 88 -6.57 2.21 11.28
N ASN A 89 -5.98 1.67 12.33
CA ASN A 89 -6.37 0.44 12.98
C ASN A 89 -7.24 0.73 14.21
N LYS A 90 -8.56 0.59 14.08
CA LYS A 90 -9.53 0.77 15.18
C LYS A 90 -9.81 -0.52 15.97
N THR A 91 -9.22 -1.65 15.58
CA THR A 91 -9.24 -2.86 16.42
C THR A 91 -8.25 -2.76 17.58
N ALA A 92 -7.20 -1.95 17.42
CA ALA A 92 -6.28 -1.60 18.50
C ALA A 92 -6.95 -0.68 19.55
N ASN A 93 -6.45 -0.71 20.77
CA ASN A 93 -6.91 0.17 21.85
C ASN A 93 -5.71 0.76 22.62
N PRO A 94 -5.39 2.06 22.43
CA PRO A 94 -6.11 3.03 21.60
C PRO A 94 -6.03 2.71 20.09
N ALA A 95 -6.95 3.27 19.30
CA ALA A 95 -6.87 3.18 17.85
C ALA A 95 -5.52 3.73 17.37
N GLU A 96 -4.91 3.01 16.45
CA GLU A 96 -3.56 3.28 15.96
C GLU A 96 -3.60 3.93 14.58
N ASP A 97 -2.66 4.84 14.33
CA ASP A 97 -2.47 5.49 13.04
C ASP A 97 -1.32 4.79 12.32
N VAL A 98 -1.66 4.06 11.26
CA VAL A 98 -0.73 3.22 10.48
C VAL A 98 -0.28 3.92 9.20
N THR A 99 -0.56 5.22 9.06
CA THR A 99 -0.27 5.97 7.83
C THR A 99 1.23 6.01 7.51
N ALA A 100 2.07 6.25 8.52
CA ALA A 100 3.51 6.41 8.33
C ALA A 100 4.21 5.08 7.99
N GLU A 101 3.75 3.98 8.58
CA GLU A 101 4.25 2.62 8.32
C GLU A 101 3.96 2.22 6.87
N VAL A 102 2.70 2.37 6.44
CA VAL A 102 2.29 2.10 5.05
C VAL A 102 3.03 2.99 4.03
N GLU A 103 3.39 4.23 4.41
CA GLU A 103 4.20 5.12 3.57
C GLU A 103 5.66 4.67 3.47
N GLU A 104 6.28 4.27 4.59
CA GLU A 104 7.64 3.71 4.64
C GLU A 104 7.74 2.43 3.80
N GLU A 105 6.67 1.63 3.79
CA GLU A 105 6.51 0.38 3.06
C GLU A 105 5.87 0.53 1.68
N GLY A 106 5.92 1.72 1.09
CA GLY A 106 5.22 2.04 -0.16
C GLY A 106 5.59 1.17 -1.39
N ASN A 107 6.60 0.30 -1.30
CA ASN A 107 6.89 -0.72 -2.32
C ASN A 107 5.96 -1.95 -2.24
N ASP A 108 5.40 -2.21 -1.06
CA ASP A 108 4.55 -3.37 -0.76
C ASP A 108 3.06 -3.00 -0.85
N HIS A 109 2.74 -1.72 -0.62
CA HIS A 109 1.40 -1.16 -0.67
C HIS A 109 1.06 -0.47 -2.00
N ARG A 110 -0.22 -0.49 -2.41
CA ARG A 110 -0.69 0.17 -3.64
C ARG A 110 -2.04 0.83 -3.48
N PHE A 111 -2.12 2.11 -3.82
CA PHE A 111 -3.36 2.88 -3.91
C PHE A 111 -3.80 3.05 -5.36
N TYR A 112 -5.08 2.82 -5.62
CA TYR A 112 -5.68 3.03 -6.94
C TYR A 112 -6.75 4.10 -6.86
N TYR A 113 -6.57 5.16 -7.64
CA TYR A 113 -7.55 6.23 -7.77
C TYR A 113 -8.35 5.99 -9.05
N LEU A 114 -9.54 5.43 -8.90
CA LEU A 114 -10.40 5.04 -10.01
C LEU A 114 -11.61 5.96 -10.11
N PRO A 115 -11.54 7.05 -10.90
CA PRO A 115 -12.69 7.90 -11.12
C PRO A 115 -13.78 7.14 -11.89
N THR A 116 -15.04 7.35 -11.53
CA THR A 116 -16.18 6.83 -12.30
C THR A 116 -16.10 7.32 -13.73
N ALA A 117 -16.45 6.46 -14.70
CA ALA A 117 -16.51 6.83 -16.10
C ALA A 117 -17.38 8.10 -16.30
N GLY A 118 -16.82 9.11 -16.96
CA GLY A 118 -17.46 10.42 -17.16
C GLY A 118 -17.25 11.43 -16.03
N SER A 119 -16.52 11.07 -14.97
CA SER A 119 -16.06 12.04 -13.97
C SER A 119 -15.00 12.97 -14.58
N ASN A 120 -15.06 14.26 -14.23
CA ASN A 120 -14.12 15.30 -14.69
C ASN A 120 -12.88 15.40 -13.75
N ILE A 121 -12.55 14.32 -13.05
CA ILE A 121 -11.34 14.22 -12.23
C ILE A 121 -10.18 13.89 -13.18
N THR A 122 -9.15 14.73 -13.16
CA THR A 122 -7.95 14.63 -14.01
C THR A 122 -6.70 14.46 -13.17
#